data_AF-A0A2J9IMY9-F1
#
_entry.id   AF-A0A2J9IMY9-F1
#
_cell.length_a   1.000
_cell.length_b   1.000
_cell.length_c   1.000
_cell.angle_alpha   90.00
_cell.angle_beta   90.00
_cell.angle_gamma   90.00
#
_symmetry.space_group_name_H-M   'P 1'
#
loop_
_entity.id
_entity.type
_entity.pdbx_description
1 polymer ?
#
loop_
_entity_poly.entity_id
_entity_poly.type
_entity_poly.pdbx_seq_one_letter_code
_entity_poly.pdbx_strand_id
1 'polypeptide(L)'
;MAVTDTPHDCVDVDRLIELEVGAVAHGGHCVARHEGRVVFVRHAIPGERVRVALTESEEGARFWRGDAVEIIRPSEFRRIHQWKLADMLRAHASGRLPVGGAEFGHIVVPHQRRLKAQVYRDTLARIAGITVEPEVMFAGEDEPTGQRWRTRNAFAVTPNGRIAMHAHRSGTLVAVRNMPLGVPALDALALWDWDFSGAERVDVTTPADGGRPLVLVTPTAQTRSDEVGLGRLRTRIRQAANAHGELSTGFLLPAKRRNAPAKVERITGRTWVEETVAAAHGVTRTFRVSGDGFWQVHKDAATTLVDAVMEDAAPQPGQVVADLYAGVGLFTAFLAEAVGPGGHILSVEVAPHASRDALRNLHDLPQATVLNGPTDRVLGNLLADPDAEEQDGGLAGRTLDTVVLDPPRAGAGRRAVERIIALAPETVVYVSCDPASLARDLAWLARGGYEVTRARVIDLYPDTHHLESVTVLTRTAPAV
;
A
#
# COMPACT_ATOMS: atom_id res chain seq x y z
N MET A 1 18.19 4.73 1.41
CA MET A 1 18.13 6.19 1.55
C MET A 1 16.68 6.57 1.36
N ALA A 2 15.97 6.91 2.44
CA ALA A 2 14.61 7.42 2.31
C ALA A 2 14.71 8.75 1.59
N VAL A 3 14.12 8.84 0.39
CA VAL A 3 13.87 10.15 -0.23
C VAL A 3 12.77 10.78 0.62
N THR A 4 13.17 11.58 1.59
CA THR A 4 12.27 12.48 2.31
C THR A 4 11.80 13.51 1.29
N ASP A 5 10.65 13.21 0.70
CA ASP A 5 9.94 14.04 -0.27
C ASP A 5 9.40 15.25 0.47
N THR A 6 10.20 16.31 0.52
CA THR A 6 9.81 17.57 1.14
C THR A 6 8.90 18.28 0.14
N PRO A 7 7.73 18.81 0.55
CA PRO A 7 6.88 19.57 -0.36
C PRO A 7 7.65 20.81 -0.80
N HIS A 8 8.01 20.85 -2.07
CA HIS A 8 8.53 22.03 -2.74
C HIS A 8 7.36 22.61 -3.55
N ASP A 9 6.91 23.81 -3.21
CA ASP A 9 6.04 24.58 -4.11
C ASP A 9 6.82 24.74 -5.42
N CYS A 10 6.23 24.30 -6.54
CA CYS A 10 6.93 24.22 -7.82
C CYS A 10 7.38 25.62 -8.28
N VAL A 11 8.69 25.86 -8.32
CA VAL A 11 9.26 27.23 -8.44
C VAL A 11 9.48 27.68 -9.89
N ASP A 12 9.22 26.87 -10.93
CA ASP A 12 9.64 27.26 -12.29
C ASP A 12 8.78 26.69 -13.43
N VAL A 13 7.47 26.94 -13.40
CA VAL A 13 6.50 26.40 -14.38
C VAL A 13 6.64 27.01 -15.80
N ASP A 14 7.51 28.01 -15.98
CA ASP A 14 7.61 28.79 -17.22
C ASP A 14 8.63 28.24 -18.23
N ARG A 15 9.48 27.29 -17.82
CA ARG A 15 10.46 26.67 -18.73
C ARG A 15 9.92 25.41 -19.39
N LEU A 16 9.57 25.54 -20.67
CA LEU A 16 9.13 24.44 -21.52
C LEU A 16 10.28 23.87 -22.35
N ILE A 17 10.42 22.54 -22.35
CA ILE A 17 11.38 21.81 -23.21
C ILE A 17 10.69 20.68 -23.96
N GLU A 18 11.16 20.38 -25.18
CA GLU A 18 10.68 19.23 -25.96
C GLU A 18 11.60 18.03 -25.71
N LEU A 19 11.00 16.87 -25.42
CA LEU A 19 11.72 15.64 -25.10
C LEU A 19 11.13 14.43 -25.83
N GLU A 20 12.01 13.51 -26.22
CA GLU A 20 11.66 12.13 -26.53
C GLU A 20 11.77 11.30 -25.25
N VAL A 21 10.68 10.61 -24.91
CA VAL A 21 10.51 9.94 -23.63
C VAL A 21 11.01 8.51 -23.71
N GLY A 22 11.95 8.16 -22.83
CA GLY A 22 12.53 6.81 -22.75
C GLY A 22 11.82 5.91 -21.73
N ALA A 23 12.57 4.99 -21.16
CA ALA A 23 12.07 3.95 -20.27
C ALA A 23 11.37 4.48 -19.02
N VAL A 24 10.41 3.70 -18.52
CA VAL A 24 9.75 3.95 -17.22
C VAL A 24 10.72 3.70 -16.07
N ALA A 25 10.56 4.46 -14.99
CA ALA A 25 11.28 4.30 -13.74
C ALA A 25 10.29 4.19 -12.57
N HIS A 26 10.79 3.66 -11.45
CA HIS A 26 10.03 3.60 -10.20
C HIS A 26 9.53 4.99 -9.79
N GLY A 27 8.31 5.07 -9.25
CA GLY A 27 7.68 6.33 -8.86
C GLY A 27 6.81 7.00 -9.94
N GLY A 28 6.51 6.30 -11.04
CA GLY A 28 5.59 6.80 -12.07
C GLY A 28 6.19 7.83 -13.02
N HIS A 29 7.51 7.84 -13.15
CA HIS A 29 8.25 8.68 -14.07
C HIS A 29 8.70 7.90 -15.28
N CYS A 30 8.84 8.57 -16.41
CA CYS A 30 9.67 8.11 -17.52
C CYS A 30 10.98 8.92 -17.56
N VAL A 31 12.03 8.32 -18.11
CA VAL A 31 13.35 8.93 -18.16
C VAL A 31 13.63 9.44 -19.56
N ALA A 32 13.95 10.73 -19.67
CA ALA A 32 14.43 11.37 -20.89
C ALA A 32 15.82 11.98 -20.65
N ARG A 33 16.47 12.43 -21.74
CA ARG A 33 17.73 13.16 -21.67
C ARG A 33 17.62 14.49 -22.42
N HIS A 34 18.19 15.53 -21.82
CA HIS A 34 18.26 16.86 -22.41
C HIS A 34 19.63 17.46 -22.12
N GLU A 35 20.39 17.80 -23.17
CA GLU A 35 21.75 18.38 -23.02
C GLU A 35 22.65 17.58 -22.07
N GLY A 36 22.61 16.24 -22.18
CA GLY A 36 23.37 15.32 -21.33
C GLY A 36 22.79 15.08 -19.92
N ARG A 37 21.80 15.88 -19.48
CA ARG A 37 21.14 15.73 -18.17
C ARG A 37 20.00 14.71 -18.23
N VAL A 38 19.77 14.02 -17.11
CA VAL A 38 18.63 13.13 -16.93
C VAL A 38 17.41 13.97 -16.52
N VAL A 39 16.27 13.73 -17.17
CA VAL A 39 14.99 14.38 -16.85
C VAL A 39 13.96 13.30 -16.52
N PHE A 40 13.36 13.37 -15.33
CA PHE A 40 12.24 12.53 -14.93
C PHE A 40 10.93 13.21 -15.34
N VAL A 41 10.22 12.60 -16.27
CA VAL A 41 9.00 13.14 -16.89
C VAL A 41 7.79 12.38 -16.38
N ARG A 42 6.83 13.05 -15.76
CA ARG A 42 5.51 12.45 -15.45
C ARG A 42 4.52 12.68 -16.58
N HIS A 43 3.42 11.94 -16.54
CA HIS A 43 2.29 12.08 -17.48
C HIS A 43 2.64 11.74 -18.95
N ALA A 44 3.77 11.07 -19.16
CA ALA A 44 4.25 10.60 -20.46
C ALA A 44 4.41 9.07 -20.47
N ILE A 45 4.30 8.50 -21.67
CA ILE A 45 4.48 7.08 -21.95
C ILE A 45 5.81 6.91 -22.71
N PRO A 46 6.59 5.83 -22.48
CA PRO A 46 7.78 5.55 -23.28
C PRO A 46 7.50 5.58 -24.78
N GLY A 47 8.40 6.21 -25.56
CA GLY A 47 8.30 6.40 -27.01
C GLY A 47 7.59 7.70 -27.46
N GLU A 48 6.94 8.41 -26.55
CA GLU A 48 6.27 9.67 -26.88
C GLU A 48 7.26 10.82 -27.12
N ARG A 49 6.81 11.79 -27.92
CA ARG A 49 7.44 13.11 -27.99
C ARG A 49 6.52 14.11 -27.33
N VAL A 50 7.01 14.85 -26.34
CA VAL A 50 6.19 15.69 -25.46
C VAL A 50 6.85 17.05 -25.21
N ARG A 51 6.02 18.05 -24.91
CA ARG A 51 6.46 19.29 -24.27
C ARG A 51 6.34 19.14 -22.76
N VAL A 52 7.44 19.39 -22.06
CA VAL A 52 7.56 19.24 -20.61
C VAL A 52 7.69 20.60 -19.96
N ALA A 53 6.82 20.88 -18.98
CA ALA A 53 7.02 21.97 -18.04
C ALA A 53 7.89 21.47 -16.90
N LEU A 54 9.05 22.11 -16.69
CA LEU A 54 9.95 21.73 -15.61
C LEU A 54 9.35 22.14 -14.25
N THR A 55 9.44 21.25 -13.27
CA THR A 55 8.96 21.49 -11.91
C THR A 55 10.10 21.62 -10.92
N GLU A 56 11.24 20.99 -11.23
CA GLU A 56 12.50 21.07 -10.47
C GLU A 56 13.65 21.14 -11.49
N SER A 57 14.27 22.31 -11.63
CA SER A 57 15.32 22.51 -12.66
C SER A 57 16.47 23.43 -12.26
N GLU A 58 16.78 23.51 -10.96
CA GLU A 58 17.87 24.32 -10.44
C GLU A 58 19.21 24.09 -11.16
N GLU A 59 19.96 25.18 -11.34
CA GLU A 59 21.26 25.16 -11.99
C GLU A 59 22.26 24.38 -11.13
N GLY A 60 22.80 23.28 -11.68
CA GLY A 60 23.68 22.34 -10.95
C GLY A 60 22.98 21.08 -10.39
N ALA A 61 21.65 20.96 -10.53
CA ALA A 61 20.94 19.74 -10.16
C ALA A 61 21.43 18.53 -10.98
N ARG A 62 21.62 17.38 -10.32
CA ARG A 62 22.07 16.12 -10.97
C ARG A 62 21.07 15.57 -11.98
N PHE A 63 19.80 15.90 -11.80
CA PHE A 63 18.69 15.55 -12.67
C PHE A 63 17.64 16.65 -12.57
N TRP A 64 16.75 16.70 -13.56
CA TRP A 64 15.57 17.57 -13.55
C TRP A 64 14.29 16.76 -13.43
N ARG A 65 13.21 17.40 -13.01
CA ARG A 65 11.86 16.85 -13.05
C ARG A 65 10.93 17.77 -13.82
N GLY A 66 9.94 17.18 -14.47
CA GLY A 66 8.88 17.94 -15.11
C GLY A 66 7.68 17.08 -15.47
N ASP A 67 6.64 17.77 -15.90
CA ASP A 67 5.36 17.18 -16.29
C ASP A 67 5.12 17.37 -17.77
N ALA A 68 4.72 16.31 -18.47
CA ALA A 68 4.27 16.43 -19.85
C ALA A 68 2.95 17.23 -19.89
N VAL A 69 3.01 18.41 -20.50
CA VAL A 69 1.90 19.36 -20.60
C VAL A 69 1.27 19.41 -21.99
N GLU A 70 1.97 18.86 -22.99
CA GLU A 70 1.48 18.68 -24.35
C GLU A 70 2.08 17.41 -24.95
N ILE A 71 1.25 16.64 -25.67
CA ILE A 71 1.66 15.40 -26.33
C ILE A 71 1.79 15.68 -27.83
N ILE A 72 3.02 15.79 -28.32
CA ILE A 72 3.34 16.14 -29.72
C ILE A 72 3.22 14.90 -30.61
N ARG A 73 3.72 13.75 -30.13
CA ARG A 73 3.56 12.44 -30.77
C ARG A 73 3.08 11.44 -29.70
N PRO A 74 1.79 11.07 -29.71
CA PRO A 74 1.22 10.17 -28.70
C PRO A 74 1.61 8.71 -28.94
N SER A 75 1.66 7.94 -27.86
CA SER A 75 1.72 6.48 -27.90
C SER A 75 0.34 5.91 -28.24
N GLU A 76 0.31 4.76 -28.93
CA GLU A 76 -0.94 4.01 -29.17
C GLU A 76 -1.61 3.54 -27.86
N PHE A 77 -0.85 3.45 -26.77
CA PHE A 77 -1.33 3.06 -25.46
C PHE A 77 -1.88 4.23 -24.63
N ARG A 78 -1.85 5.46 -25.16
CA ARG A 78 -2.42 6.63 -24.50
C ARG A 78 -3.94 6.60 -24.60
N ARG A 79 -4.60 6.85 -23.48
CA ARG A 79 -6.04 7.12 -23.40
C ARG A 79 -6.32 8.49 -22.82
N ILE A 80 -7.56 8.96 -22.95
CA ILE A 80 -8.04 10.11 -22.20
C ILE A 80 -8.01 9.76 -20.72
N HIS A 81 -7.46 10.66 -19.91
CA HIS A 81 -7.39 10.49 -18.47
C HIS A 81 -8.81 10.33 -17.88
N GLN A 82 -9.05 9.24 -17.17
CA GLN A 82 -10.39 8.90 -16.66
C GLN A 82 -10.89 9.91 -15.62
N TRP A 83 -9.97 10.48 -14.85
CA TRP A 83 -10.29 11.52 -13.87
C TRP A 83 -9.83 12.90 -14.32
N LYS A 84 -10.77 13.77 -14.68
CA LYS A 84 -10.48 15.12 -15.21
C LYS A 84 -9.61 15.98 -14.27
N LEU A 85 -9.73 15.81 -12.95
CA LEU A 85 -8.95 16.59 -11.98
C LEU A 85 -7.49 16.12 -11.86
N ALA A 86 -7.19 14.88 -12.29
CA ALA A 86 -5.84 14.32 -12.29
C ALA A 86 -5.16 14.42 -13.66
N ASP A 87 -5.88 14.90 -14.68
CA ASP A 87 -5.37 15.08 -16.04
C ASP A 87 -4.46 16.30 -16.13
N MET A 88 -3.14 16.06 -16.23
CA MET A 88 -2.14 17.12 -16.33
C MET A 88 -2.35 18.05 -17.53
N LEU A 89 -2.77 17.51 -18.69
CA LEU A 89 -2.96 18.33 -19.90
C LEU A 89 -4.08 19.35 -19.69
N ARG A 90 -5.18 18.91 -19.05
CA ARG A 90 -6.32 19.79 -18.70
C ARG A 90 -5.97 20.77 -17.58
N ALA A 91 -5.24 20.28 -16.58
CA ALA A 91 -4.82 21.10 -15.44
C ALA A 91 -3.96 22.26 -15.93
N HIS A 92 -2.93 21.99 -16.74
CA HIS A 92 -2.05 23.00 -17.33
C HIS A 92 -2.82 24.01 -18.18
N ALA A 93 -3.67 23.54 -19.11
CA ALA A 93 -4.48 24.41 -19.97
C ALA A 93 -5.41 25.35 -19.18
N SER A 94 -5.73 25.01 -17.92
CA SER A 94 -6.56 25.80 -17.03
C SER A 94 -5.77 26.56 -15.95
N GLY A 95 -4.44 26.53 -15.99
CA GLY A 95 -3.57 27.14 -14.96
C GLY A 95 -3.71 26.49 -13.58
N ARG A 96 -3.98 25.18 -13.51
CA ARG A 96 -4.17 24.41 -12.28
C ARG A 96 -3.14 23.28 -12.17
N LEU A 97 -2.99 22.75 -10.96
CA LEU A 97 -2.23 21.52 -10.70
C LEU A 97 -3.16 20.30 -10.65
N PRO A 98 -2.76 19.14 -11.19
CA PRO A 98 -3.56 17.92 -11.11
C PRO A 98 -3.53 17.32 -9.69
N VAL A 99 -4.65 16.70 -9.29
CA VAL A 99 -4.68 15.88 -8.07
C VAL A 99 -3.74 14.68 -8.21
N GLY A 100 -3.07 14.29 -7.12
CA GLY A 100 -2.24 13.08 -7.09
C GLY A 100 -3.06 11.79 -6.94
N GLY A 101 -2.41 10.64 -7.12
CA GLY A 101 -3.00 9.32 -6.83
C GLY A 101 -3.68 8.63 -8.01
N ALA A 102 -3.48 9.11 -9.23
CA ALA A 102 -3.93 8.48 -10.47
C ALA A 102 -2.94 8.74 -11.62
N GLU A 103 -1.63 8.65 -11.35
CA GLU A 103 -0.58 9.10 -12.28
C GLU A 103 -0.62 8.40 -13.64
N PHE A 104 -1.12 7.16 -13.71
CA PHE A 104 -1.19 6.34 -14.91
C PHE A 104 -2.57 6.36 -15.58
N GLY A 105 -3.52 7.19 -15.13
CA GLY A 105 -4.88 7.27 -15.69
C GLY A 105 -4.96 7.59 -17.19
N HIS A 106 -3.87 8.10 -17.77
CA HIS A 106 -3.70 8.40 -19.20
C HIS A 106 -3.15 7.23 -20.03
N ILE A 107 -2.95 6.06 -19.42
CA ILE A 107 -2.39 4.85 -20.05
C ILE A 107 -3.46 3.75 -20.03
N VAL A 108 -3.63 2.97 -21.10
CA VAL A 108 -4.53 1.79 -21.06
C VAL A 108 -4.02 0.74 -20.07
N VAL A 109 -4.93 0.15 -19.29
CA VAL A 109 -4.59 -0.75 -18.16
C VAL A 109 -3.63 -1.90 -18.55
N PRO A 110 -3.82 -2.63 -19.67
CA PRO A 110 -2.86 -3.67 -20.05
C PRO A 110 -1.43 -3.17 -20.23
N HIS A 111 -1.25 -1.93 -20.71
CA HIS A 111 0.08 -1.34 -20.85
C HIS A 111 0.64 -0.86 -19.51
N GLN A 112 -0.20 -0.39 -18.58
CA GLN A 112 0.23 -0.07 -17.21
C GLN A 112 0.88 -1.29 -16.54
N ARG A 113 0.26 -2.47 -16.66
CA ARG A 113 0.77 -3.73 -16.10
C ARG A 113 2.14 -4.10 -16.67
N ARG A 114 2.33 -3.93 -18.00
CA ARG A 114 3.64 -4.13 -18.66
C ARG A 114 4.71 -3.18 -18.12
N LEU A 115 4.37 -1.91 -17.92
CA LEU A 115 5.28 -0.92 -17.35
C LEU A 115 5.64 -1.25 -15.89
N LYS A 116 4.67 -1.68 -15.07
CA LYS A 116 4.93 -2.12 -13.69
C LYS A 116 5.86 -3.33 -13.64
N ALA A 117 5.61 -4.34 -14.48
CA ALA A 117 6.49 -5.50 -14.61
C ALA A 117 7.91 -5.10 -15.05
N GLN A 118 8.04 -4.18 -16.00
CA GLN A 118 9.34 -3.64 -16.40
C GLN A 118 10.05 -2.94 -15.23
N VAL A 119 9.37 -2.07 -14.49
CA VAL A 119 9.94 -1.39 -13.31
C VAL A 119 10.45 -2.40 -12.28
N TYR A 120 9.69 -3.47 -12.02
CA TYR A 120 10.11 -4.56 -11.13
C TYR A 120 11.41 -5.21 -11.62
N ARG A 121 11.44 -5.71 -12.87
CA ARG A 121 12.61 -6.36 -13.46
C ARG A 121 13.85 -5.49 -13.45
N ASP A 122 13.73 -4.28 -13.97
CA ASP A 122 14.85 -3.35 -14.11
C ASP A 122 15.41 -2.95 -12.73
N THR A 123 14.54 -2.88 -11.71
CA THR A 123 14.95 -2.57 -10.34
C THR A 123 15.68 -3.74 -9.68
N LEU A 124 15.17 -4.97 -9.80
CA LEU A 124 15.84 -6.16 -9.27
C LEU A 124 17.19 -6.41 -9.94
N ALA A 125 17.26 -6.31 -11.27
CA ALA A 125 18.50 -6.48 -12.01
C ALA A 125 19.55 -5.44 -11.58
N ARG A 126 19.14 -4.18 -11.44
CA ARG A 126 20.05 -3.08 -11.09
C ARG A 126 20.52 -3.09 -9.64
N ILE A 127 19.65 -3.42 -8.69
CA ILE A 127 19.95 -3.31 -7.25
C ILE A 127 20.43 -4.64 -6.67
N ALA A 128 19.80 -5.75 -7.06
CA ALA A 128 20.09 -7.08 -6.51
C ALA A 128 20.98 -7.94 -7.42
N GLY A 129 21.14 -7.56 -8.69
CA GLY A 129 21.78 -8.42 -9.70
C GLY A 129 20.94 -9.65 -10.07
N ILE A 130 19.65 -9.66 -9.71
CA ILE A 130 18.74 -10.78 -9.96
C ILE A 130 17.99 -10.52 -11.27
N THR A 131 18.04 -11.49 -12.18
CA THR A 131 17.25 -11.47 -13.42
C THR A 131 16.14 -12.49 -13.29
N VAL A 132 14.90 -12.02 -13.21
CA VAL A 132 13.70 -12.85 -13.13
C VAL A 132 12.59 -12.18 -13.93
N GLU A 133 11.85 -12.96 -14.72
CA GLU A 133 10.66 -12.47 -15.42
C GLU A 133 9.43 -12.74 -14.53
N PRO A 134 8.72 -11.70 -14.05
CA PRO A 134 7.57 -11.90 -13.20
C PRO A 134 6.35 -12.32 -14.01
N GLU A 135 5.56 -13.22 -13.46
CA GLU A 135 4.17 -13.41 -13.89
C GLU A 135 3.37 -12.14 -13.59
N VAL A 136 2.59 -11.66 -14.56
CA VAL A 136 1.79 -10.44 -14.41
C VAL A 136 0.35 -10.81 -14.09
N MET A 137 -0.10 -10.42 -12.91
CA MET A 137 -1.45 -10.67 -12.40
C MET A 137 -2.20 -9.36 -12.14
N PHE A 138 -3.50 -9.48 -11.88
CA PHE A 138 -4.37 -8.38 -11.48
C PHE A 138 -5.40 -8.91 -10.47
N ALA A 139 -5.96 -8.00 -9.67
CA ALA A 139 -6.96 -8.38 -8.68
C ALA A 139 -8.36 -8.36 -9.26
N GLY A 140 -9.16 -9.37 -8.92
CA GLY A 140 -10.56 -9.49 -9.33
C GLY A 140 -10.76 -9.64 -10.83
N GLU A 141 -11.84 -9.06 -11.34
CA GLU A 141 -12.14 -9.03 -12.78
C GLU A 141 -11.25 -8.02 -13.51
N ASP A 142 -10.91 -8.31 -14.76
CA ASP A 142 -10.12 -7.41 -15.60
C ASP A 142 -10.95 -6.20 -16.07
N GLU A 143 -11.24 -5.28 -15.14
CA GLU A 143 -12.01 -4.06 -15.38
C GLU A 143 -11.23 -3.09 -16.30
N PRO A 144 -11.64 -2.92 -17.57
CA PRO A 144 -10.84 -2.19 -18.56
C PRO A 144 -10.67 -0.70 -18.23
N THR A 145 -11.56 -0.14 -17.41
CA THR A 145 -11.48 1.25 -16.99
C THR A 145 -10.43 1.48 -15.90
N GLY A 146 -10.06 0.47 -15.11
CA GLY A 146 -9.14 0.61 -13.97
C GLY A 146 -9.73 1.35 -12.76
N GLN A 147 -11.06 1.45 -12.69
CA GLN A 147 -11.79 2.24 -11.67
C GLN A 147 -12.46 1.35 -10.62
N ARG A 148 -13.11 1.98 -9.62
CA ARG A 148 -14.04 1.31 -8.69
C ARG A 148 -13.48 0.16 -7.85
N TRP A 149 -12.20 0.25 -7.49
CA TRP A 149 -11.54 -0.78 -6.69
C TRP A 149 -11.24 -0.35 -5.24
N ARG A 150 -11.15 0.96 -4.98
CA ARG A 150 -10.60 1.50 -3.73
C ARG A 150 -11.63 1.55 -2.60
N THR A 151 -11.44 0.72 -1.59
CA THR A 151 -12.28 0.62 -0.38
C THR A 151 -11.88 1.60 0.71
N ARG A 152 -10.64 2.10 0.69
CA ARG A 152 -10.10 3.01 1.71
C ARG A 152 -9.60 4.30 1.12
N ASN A 153 -10.26 5.40 1.46
CA ASN A 153 -10.08 6.70 0.84
C ASN A 153 -9.73 7.73 1.91
N ALA A 154 -8.66 8.48 1.68
CA ALA A 154 -8.21 9.54 2.57
C ALA A 154 -8.33 10.87 1.84
N PHE A 155 -9.01 11.81 2.48
CA PHE A 155 -9.25 13.15 1.95
C PHE A 155 -8.71 14.20 2.90
N ALA A 156 -8.12 15.24 2.35
CA ALA A 156 -7.89 16.48 3.08
C ALA A 156 -9.20 17.26 3.18
N VAL A 157 -9.24 18.23 4.09
CA VAL A 157 -10.38 19.14 4.25
C VAL A 157 -9.91 20.57 4.03
N THR A 158 -10.60 21.30 3.17
CA THR A 158 -10.34 22.73 2.94
C THR A 158 -10.74 23.57 4.15
N PRO A 159 -10.23 24.81 4.29
CA PRO A 159 -10.62 25.70 5.39
C PRO A 159 -12.13 25.96 5.52
N ASN A 160 -12.88 25.86 4.41
CA ASN A 160 -14.35 25.99 4.40
C ASN A 160 -15.10 24.65 4.59
N GLY A 161 -14.43 23.60 5.05
CA GLY A 161 -15.06 22.34 5.44
C GLY A 161 -15.44 21.41 4.28
N ARG A 162 -14.81 21.54 3.10
CA ARG A 162 -15.08 20.68 1.94
C ARG A 162 -13.98 19.64 1.75
N ILE A 163 -14.36 18.47 1.26
CA ILE A 163 -13.42 17.41 0.90
C ILE A 163 -12.52 17.86 -0.25
N ALA A 164 -11.24 17.57 -0.12
CA ALA A 164 -10.20 17.89 -1.08
C ALA A 164 -9.12 16.81 -1.15
N MET A 165 -8.29 16.91 -2.18
CA MET A 165 -7.03 16.19 -2.29
C MET A 165 -5.89 17.15 -2.50
N HIS A 166 -4.68 16.72 -2.12
CA HIS A 166 -3.48 17.45 -2.45
C HIS A 166 -3.18 17.33 -3.94
N ALA A 167 -2.78 18.44 -4.56
CA ALA A 167 -2.04 18.39 -5.80
C ALA A 167 -0.74 17.60 -5.57
N HIS A 168 -0.26 16.90 -6.60
CA HIS A 168 0.88 16.01 -6.45
C HIS A 168 2.10 16.73 -5.85
N ARG A 169 2.63 16.20 -4.73
CA ARG A 169 3.77 16.75 -3.97
C ARG A 169 3.64 18.23 -3.59
N SER A 170 2.42 18.75 -3.42
CA SER A 170 2.16 20.14 -3.06
C SER A 170 1.25 20.25 -1.83
N GLY A 171 1.41 21.33 -1.05
CA GLY A 171 0.46 21.72 -0.01
C GLY A 171 -0.89 22.20 -0.58
N THR A 172 -0.97 22.45 -1.88
CA THR A 172 -2.17 22.96 -2.55
C THR A 172 -3.32 21.95 -2.49
N LEU A 173 -4.45 22.39 -1.94
CA LEU A 173 -5.69 21.60 -1.87
C LEU A 173 -6.58 21.87 -3.08
N VAL A 174 -6.97 20.80 -3.75
CA VAL A 174 -7.94 20.80 -4.84
C VAL A 174 -9.22 20.16 -4.33
N ALA A 175 -10.31 20.94 -4.27
CA ALA A 175 -11.62 20.41 -3.89
C ALA A 175 -12.08 19.35 -4.90
N VAL A 176 -12.56 18.22 -4.39
CA VAL A 176 -13.04 17.11 -5.22
C VAL A 176 -14.53 16.87 -4.97
N ARG A 177 -15.24 16.43 -6.01
CA ARG A 177 -16.68 16.08 -5.95
C ARG A 177 -16.95 14.63 -6.36
N ASN A 178 -15.90 13.87 -6.60
CA ASN A 178 -15.93 12.46 -6.92
C ASN A 178 -14.58 11.82 -6.62
N MET A 179 -14.57 10.49 -6.51
CA MET A 179 -13.38 9.67 -6.44
C MET A 179 -13.58 8.45 -7.37
N PRO A 180 -13.21 8.54 -8.66
CA PRO A 180 -13.47 7.47 -9.63
C PRO A 180 -12.85 6.12 -9.27
N LEU A 181 -11.72 6.14 -8.56
CA LEU A 181 -11.08 4.92 -8.07
C LEU A 181 -11.87 4.27 -6.92
N GLY A 182 -12.68 5.04 -6.19
CA GLY A 182 -13.48 4.58 -5.06
C GLY A 182 -14.60 3.63 -5.48
N VAL A 183 -14.84 2.60 -4.67
CA VAL A 183 -15.97 1.67 -4.87
C VAL A 183 -17.32 2.42 -4.86
N PRO A 184 -18.36 1.90 -5.54
CA PRO A 184 -19.66 2.59 -5.62
C PRO A 184 -20.30 2.95 -4.27
N ALA A 185 -20.05 2.15 -3.23
CA ALA A 185 -20.51 2.41 -1.86
C ALA A 185 -19.99 3.73 -1.29
N LEU A 186 -18.84 4.24 -1.75
CA LEU A 186 -18.32 5.55 -1.35
C LEU A 186 -19.21 6.69 -1.86
N ASP A 187 -19.67 6.61 -3.10
CA ASP A 187 -20.52 7.64 -3.71
C ASP A 187 -21.87 7.73 -2.99
N ALA A 188 -22.38 6.59 -2.48
CA ALA A 188 -23.62 6.52 -1.72
C ALA A 188 -23.58 7.32 -0.41
N LEU A 189 -22.39 7.55 0.16
CA LEU A 189 -22.23 8.36 1.38
C LEU A 189 -22.41 9.87 1.14
N ALA A 190 -22.44 10.31 -0.13
CA ALA A 190 -22.60 11.71 -0.52
C ALA A 190 -21.69 12.68 0.27
N LEU A 191 -20.45 12.25 0.57
CA LEU A 191 -19.53 12.98 1.45
C LEU A 191 -19.20 14.39 0.94
N TRP A 192 -19.35 14.62 -0.36
CA TRP A 192 -19.13 15.90 -1.01
C TRP A 192 -20.08 17.00 -0.50
N ASP A 193 -21.26 16.61 0.00
CA ASP A 193 -22.29 17.52 0.50
C ASP A 193 -22.15 17.82 2.00
N TRP A 194 -21.36 17.02 2.71
CA TRP A 194 -21.15 17.18 4.16
C TRP A 194 -20.33 18.46 4.45
N ASP A 195 -20.53 18.99 5.66
CA ASP A 195 -19.75 20.10 6.20
C ASP A 195 -18.78 19.60 7.27
N PHE A 196 -17.49 19.62 6.92
CA PHE A 196 -16.38 19.20 7.76
C PHE A 196 -15.63 20.38 8.39
N SER A 197 -16.21 21.58 8.51
CA SER A 197 -15.43 22.74 9.00
C SER A 197 -14.83 22.47 10.38
N GLY A 198 -13.54 22.69 10.56
CA GLY A 198 -12.80 22.32 11.78
C GLY A 198 -12.15 20.93 11.73
N ALA A 199 -12.32 20.18 10.64
CA ALA A 199 -11.51 19.00 10.31
C ALA A 199 -10.33 19.37 9.39
N GLU A 200 -9.27 18.58 9.47
CA GLU A 200 -8.13 18.63 8.54
C GLU A 200 -8.09 17.43 7.59
N ARG A 201 -8.68 16.30 8.00
CA ARG A 201 -8.66 15.05 7.25
C ARG A 201 -9.93 14.23 7.49
N VAL A 202 -10.34 13.48 6.48
CA VAL A 202 -11.41 12.48 6.54
C VAL A 202 -10.90 11.18 5.93
N ASP A 203 -10.86 10.12 6.74
CA ASP A 203 -10.55 8.77 6.31
C ASP A 203 -11.85 7.96 6.22
N VAL A 204 -12.07 7.31 5.09
CA VAL A 204 -13.31 6.59 4.79
C VAL A 204 -12.97 5.16 4.41
N THR A 205 -13.58 4.22 5.12
CA THR A 205 -13.51 2.80 4.82
C THR A 205 -14.89 2.30 4.40
N THR A 206 -14.98 1.77 3.19
CA THR A 206 -16.16 1.12 2.62
C THR A 206 -15.80 -0.35 2.35
N PRO A 207 -16.14 -1.28 3.25
CA PRO A 207 -15.76 -2.69 3.14
C PRO A 207 -16.11 -3.32 1.79
N ALA A 208 -15.27 -4.26 1.35
CA ALA A 208 -15.43 -4.90 0.04
C ALA A 208 -16.72 -5.74 -0.07
N ASP A 209 -17.15 -6.34 1.05
CA ASP A 209 -18.33 -7.20 1.16
C ASP A 209 -19.64 -6.44 1.35
N GLY A 210 -19.61 -5.10 1.26
CA GLY A 210 -20.78 -4.25 1.49
C GLY A 210 -21.14 -4.08 2.97
N GLY A 211 -20.25 -4.49 3.88
CA GLY A 211 -20.38 -4.23 5.30
C GLY A 211 -20.48 -2.74 5.65
N ARG A 212 -20.81 -2.47 6.92
CA ARG A 212 -21.04 -1.12 7.44
C ARG A 212 -19.82 -0.20 7.22
N PRO A 213 -19.92 0.90 6.45
CA PRO A 213 -18.83 1.85 6.28
C PRO A 213 -18.43 2.55 7.58
N LEU A 214 -17.21 3.09 7.59
CA LEU A 214 -16.65 3.86 8.69
C LEU A 214 -16.04 5.16 8.16
N VAL A 215 -16.49 6.30 8.71
CA VAL A 215 -15.90 7.62 8.45
C VAL A 215 -15.19 8.11 9.72
N LEU A 216 -13.88 8.25 9.64
CA LEU A 216 -13.05 8.85 10.68
C LEU A 216 -12.67 10.26 10.30
N VAL A 217 -12.95 11.21 11.20
CA VAL A 217 -12.65 12.63 10.99
C VAL A 217 -11.49 13.01 11.91
N THR A 218 -10.43 13.58 11.36
CA THR A 218 -9.34 14.16 12.15
C THR A 218 -9.62 15.66 12.33
N PRO A 219 -9.90 16.13 13.55
CA PRO A 219 -10.10 17.56 13.78
C PRO A 219 -8.77 18.32 13.77
N THR A 220 -8.79 19.57 13.29
CA THR A 220 -7.61 20.46 13.31
C THR A 220 -7.07 20.63 14.73
N ALA A 221 -5.79 21.00 14.89
CA ALA A 221 -5.23 21.29 16.20
C ALA A 221 -6.05 22.35 16.98
N GLN A 222 -6.52 23.40 16.30
CA GLN A 222 -7.34 24.46 16.89
C GLN A 222 -8.71 23.93 17.36
N THR A 223 -9.40 23.16 16.52
CA THR A 223 -10.69 22.56 16.88
C THR A 223 -10.55 21.55 18.02
N ARG A 224 -9.43 20.82 18.10
CA ARG A 224 -9.16 19.91 19.23
C ARG A 224 -8.95 20.63 20.55
N SER A 225 -8.42 21.85 20.53
CA SER A 225 -8.22 22.68 21.74
C SER A 225 -9.47 23.47 22.17
N ASP A 226 -10.50 23.54 21.33
CA ASP A 226 -11.75 24.25 21.61
C ASP A 226 -12.89 23.23 21.82
N GLU A 227 -13.31 23.03 23.07
CA GLU A 227 -14.36 22.07 23.44
C GLU A 227 -15.70 22.37 22.73
N VAL A 228 -16.04 23.67 22.57
CA VAL A 228 -17.27 24.09 21.89
C VAL A 228 -17.16 23.80 20.39
N GLY A 229 -16.02 24.13 19.78
CA GLY A 229 -15.72 23.84 18.38
C GLY A 229 -15.77 22.34 18.06
N LEU A 230 -15.13 21.51 18.90
CA LEU A 230 -15.17 20.05 18.78
C LEU A 230 -16.59 19.49 18.93
N GLY A 231 -17.37 20.05 19.86
CA GLY A 231 -18.79 19.72 20.03
C GLY A 231 -19.63 20.04 18.79
N ARG A 232 -19.43 21.21 18.17
CA ARG A 232 -20.11 21.60 16.91
C ARG A 232 -19.74 20.70 15.74
N LEU A 233 -18.46 20.35 15.61
CA LEU A 233 -18.02 19.37 14.60
C LEU A 233 -18.69 18.02 14.82
N ARG A 234 -18.69 17.50 16.06
CA ARG A 234 -19.33 16.23 16.40
C ARG A 234 -20.80 16.20 16.03
N THR A 235 -21.54 17.26 16.35
CA THR A 235 -22.97 17.37 16.05
C THR A 235 -23.23 17.34 14.55
N ARG A 236 -22.44 18.08 13.74
CA ARG A 236 -22.58 18.07 12.27
C ARG A 236 -22.30 16.70 11.67
N ILE A 237 -21.22 16.04 12.08
CA ILE A 237 -20.88 14.69 11.61
C ILE A 237 -21.99 13.69 11.99
N ARG A 238 -22.51 13.77 13.22
CA ARG A 238 -23.63 12.91 13.65
C ARG A 238 -24.90 13.16 12.84
N GLN A 239 -25.26 14.43 12.60
CA GLN A 239 -26.44 14.78 11.81
C GLN A 239 -26.32 14.29 10.37
N ALA A 240 -25.16 14.51 9.74
CA ALA A 240 -24.88 14.00 8.40
C ALA A 240 -24.97 12.47 8.38
N ALA A 241 -24.33 11.79 9.34
CA ALA A 241 -24.36 10.33 9.42
C ALA A 241 -25.77 9.74 9.64
N ASN A 242 -26.63 10.41 10.41
CA ASN A 242 -28.01 9.97 10.64
C ASN A 242 -28.90 10.03 9.38
N ALA A 243 -28.50 10.80 8.36
CA ALA A 243 -29.17 10.80 7.06
C ALA A 243 -28.82 9.56 6.22
N HIS A 244 -27.79 8.81 6.63
CA HIS A 244 -27.38 7.54 6.05
C HIS A 244 -27.82 6.40 6.98
N GLY A 245 -28.09 5.22 6.42
CA GLY A 245 -28.53 4.06 7.19
C GLY A 245 -27.42 3.51 8.11
N GLU A 246 -26.86 2.36 7.73
CA GLU A 246 -25.78 1.75 8.50
C GLU A 246 -24.43 2.45 8.25
N LEU A 247 -24.11 3.49 9.02
CA LEU A 247 -22.83 4.19 8.96
C LEU A 247 -22.21 4.35 10.35
N SER A 248 -20.93 3.98 10.47
CA SER A 248 -20.14 4.27 11.66
C SER A 248 -19.35 5.57 11.47
N THR A 249 -19.24 6.37 12.54
CA THR A 249 -18.43 7.59 12.52
C THR A 249 -17.62 7.75 13.80
N GLY A 250 -16.45 8.34 13.67
CA GLY A 250 -15.56 8.60 14.80
C GLY A 250 -14.61 9.77 14.55
N PHE A 251 -13.97 10.22 15.61
CA PHE A 251 -12.80 11.08 15.50
C PHE A 251 -11.53 10.23 15.54
N LEU A 252 -10.59 10.53 14.65
CA LEU A 252 -9.22 10.04 14.73
C LEU A 252 -8.37 11.13 15.41
N LEU A 253 -8.03 10.91 16.67
CA LEU A 253 -7.27 11.87 17.48
C LEU A 253 -5.79 11.42 17.54
N PRO A 254 -4.83 12.29 17.20
CA PRO A 254 -3.43 11.94 17.30
C PRO A 254 -3.05 11.69 18.77
N ALA A 255 -2.03 10.87 18.96
CA ALA A 255 -1.62 10.47 20.29
C ALA A 255 -1.01 11.64 21.07
N LYS A 256 -1.23 11.66 22.40
CA LYS A 256 -0.66 12.68 23.30
C LYS A 256 0.85 12.56 23.51
N ARG A 257 1.45 11.40 23.19
CA ARG A 257 2.89 11.12 23.34
C ARG A 257 3.50 10.74 21.99
N ARG A 258 4.76 11.11 21.78
CA ARG A 258 5.54 10.65 20.62
C ARG A 258 5.55 9.11 20.60
N ASN A 259 5.20 8.51 19.46
CA ASN A 259 5.12 7.05 19.23
C ASN A 259 3.96 6.30 19.91
N ALA A 260 2.99 6.98 20.54
CA ALA A 260 1.76 6.32 20.95
C ALA A 260 0.79 6.20 19.76
N PRO A 261 -0.07 5.17 19.72
CA PRO A 261 -1.05 5.02 18.64
C PRO A 261 -2.11 6.12 18.72
N ALA A 262 -2.65 6.50 17.57
CA ALA A 262 -3.81 7.37 17.49
C ALA A 262 -4.99 6.75 18.27
N LYS A 263 -5.89 7.59 18.75
CA LYS A 263 -7.10 7.15 19.44
C LYS A 263 -8.30 7.40 18.55
N VAL A 264 -9.04 6.33 18.25
CA VAL A 264 -10.36 6.45 17.63
C VAL A 264 -11.41 6.69 18.72
N GLU A 265 -12.08 7.83 18.66
CA GLU A 265 -13.21 8.16 19.53
C GLU A 265 -14.53 8.03 18.78
N ARG A 266 -15.40 7.15 19.24
CA ARG A 266 -16.69 6.88 18.60
C ARG A 266 -17.63 8.10 18.65
N ILE A 267 -18.27 8.41 17.52
CA ILE A 267 -19.42 9.34 17.44
C ILE A 267 -20.72 8.54 17.26
N THR A 268 -20.77 7.61 16.30
CA THR A 268 -21.86 6.65 16.05
C THR A 268 -21.31 5.28 15.62
N GLY A 269 -22.06 4.20 15.83
CA GLY A 269 -21.71 2.87 15.29
C GLY A 269 -20.48 2.21 15.94
N ARG A 270 -19.60 1.66 15.10
CA ARG A 270 -18.39 0.91 15.48
C ARG A 270 -17.12 1.78 15.27
N THR A 271 -15.99 1.37 15.82
CA THR A 271 -14.67 2.00 15.60
C THR A 271 -13.73 1.11 14.78
N TRP A 272 -14.31 0.12 14.12
CA TRP A 272 -13.67 -0.96 13.37
C TRP A 272 -14.66 -1.42 12.30
N VAL A 273 -14.14 -2.09 11.28
CA VAL A 273 -14.91 -2.68 10.18
C VAL A 273 -14.70 -4.20 10.15
N GLU A 274 -15.61 -4.90 9.47
CA GLU A 274 -15.45 -6.31 9.10
C GLU A 274 -15.06 -6.37 7.63
N GLU A 275 -14.13 -7.25 7.31
CA GLU A 275 -13.71 -7.53 5.93
C GLU A 275 -13.71 -9.06 5.76
N THR A 276 -14.38 -9.54 4.73
CA THR A 276 -14.48 -10.99 4.46
C THR A 276 -13.57 -11.37 3.29
N VAL A 277 -12.79 -12.43 3.47
CA VAL A 277 -11.88 -12.98 2.46
C VAL A 277 -12.28 -14.43 2.20
N ALA A 278 -12.70 -14.71 0.97
CA ALA A 278 -12.99 -16.05 0.48
C ALA A 278 -11.86 -16.46 -0.47
N ALA A 279 -11.00 -17.36 -0.02
CA ALA A 279 -9.86 -17.82 -0.79
C ALA A 279 -10.25 -18.92 -1.78
N ALA A 280 -9.50 -19.07 -2.88
CA ALA A 280 -9.80 -20.02 -3.96
C ALA A 280 -9.81 -21.49 -3.49
N HIS A 281 -9.10 -21.80 -2.40
CA HIS A 281 -9.06 -23.13 -1.77
C HIS A 281 -10.26 -23.43 -0.86
N GLY A 282 -11.32 -22.60 -0.90
CA GLY A 282 -12.61 -22.86 -0.26
C GLY A 282 -12.74 -22.40 1.19
N VAL A 283 -11.68 -21.83 1.77
CA VAL A 283 -11.71 -21.25 3.12
C VAL A 283 -12.21 -19.81 3.06
N THR A 284 -13.16 -19.48 3.92
CA THR A 284 -13.63 -18.10 4.12
C THR A 284 -13.32 -17.66 5.54
N ARG A 285 -12.68 -16.50 5.69
CA ARG A 285 -12.39 -15.89 7.01
C ARG A 285 -12.93 -14.46 7.03
N THR A 286 -13.46 -14.05 8.18
CA THR A 286 -13.88 -12.67 8.43
C THR A 286 -12.92 -12.03 9.41
N PHE A 287 -12.44 -10.85 9.06
CA PHE A 287 -11.47 -10.10 9.83
C PHE A 287 -12.11 -8.85 10.39
N ARG A 288 -11.95 -8.67 11.69
CA ARG A 288 -12.11 -7.37 12.31
C ARG A 288 -10.86 -6.54 12.05
N VAL A 289 -11.06 -5.31 11.59
CA VAL A 289 -9.98 -4.34 11.39
C VAL A 289 -10.33 -3.03 12.08
N SER A 290 -9.51 -2.60 13.03
CA SER A 290 -9.62 -1.29 13.66
C SER A 290 -9.62 -0.17 12.61
N GLY A 291 -10.37 0.91 12.86
CA GLY A 291 -10.58 1.96 11.87
C GLY A 291 -9.32 2.71 11.44
N ASP A 292 -8.33 2.79 12.32
CA ASP A 292 -6.99 3.32 12.06
C ASP A 292 -5.97 2.23 11.65
N GLY A 293 -6.39 0.96 11.63
CA GLY A 293 -5.58 -0.18 11.25
C GLY A 293 -5.40 -0.32 9.74
N PHE A 294 -4.29 -0.94 9.36
CA PHE A 294 -4.00 -1.26 7.97
C PHE A 294 -4.87 -2.43 7.46
N TRP A 295 -5.29 -2.31 6.20
CA TRP A 295 -5.90 -3.36 5.41
C TRP A 295 -5.66 -3.03 3.93
N GLN A 296 -5.74 -4.04 3.08
CA GLN A 296 -5.58 -3.86 1.65
C GLN A 296 -6.66 -2.93 1.10
N VAL A 297 -6.25 -1.90 0.37
CA VAL A 297 -7.15 -0.82 -0.07
C VAL A 297 -7.94 -1.15 -1.32
N HIS A 298 -7.60 -2.23 -2.02
CA HIS A 298 -8.34 -2.73 -3.17
C HIS A 298 -9.31 -3.83 -2.72
N LYS A 299 -10.55 -3.76 -3.19
CA LYS A 299 -11.64 -4.66 -2.76
C LYS A 299 -11.29 -6.15 -2.91
N ASP A 300 -10.57 -6.52 -3.96
CA ASP A 300 -10.17 -7.91 -4.23
C ASP A 300 -8.72 -8.25 -3.81
N ALA A 301 -7.98 -7.30 -3.20
CA ALA A 301 -6.55 -7.52 -2.93
C ALA A 301 -6.29 -8.57 -1.87
N ALA A 302 -7.08 -8.61 -0.80
CA ALA A 302 -6.87 -9.58 0.27
C ALA A 302 -6.99 -11.02 -0.25
N THR A 303 -8.04 -11.33 -1.02
CA THR A 303 -8.18 -12.64 -1.68
C THR A 303 -7.04 -12.92 -2.65
N THR A 304 -6.73 -11.96 -3.54
CA THR A 304 -5.68 -12.13 -4.56
C THR A 304 -4.31 -12.42 -3.93
N LEU A 305 -3.97 -11.72 -2.85
CA LEU A 305 -2.71 -11.92 -2.14
C LEU A 305 -2.69 -13.22 -1.35
N VAL A 306 -3.78 -13.56 -0.66
CA VAL A 306 -3.89 -14.85 0.05
C VAL A 306 -3.72 -15.99 -0.93
N ASP A 307 -4.41 -15.97 -2.07
CA ASP A 307 -4.29 -17.04 -3.06
C ASP A 307 -2.86 -17.15 -3.63
N ALA A 308 -2.23 -16.02 -3.97
CA ALA A 308 -0.85 -16.01 -4.44
C ALA A 308 0.13 -16.55 -3.37
N VAL A 309 0.00 -16.10 -2.11
CA VAL A 309 0.87 -16.53 -1.00
C VAL A 309 0.64 -18.00 -0.68
N MET A 310 -0.60 -18.50 -0.68
CA MET A 310 -0.88 -19.91 -0.40
C MET A 310 -0.36 -20.83 -1.50
N GLU A 311 -0.46 -20.44 -2.77
CA GLU A 311 0.14 -21.18 -3.89
C GLU A 311 1.67 -21.19 -3.79
N ASP A 312 2.27 -20.05 -3.45
CA ASP A 312 3.71 -19.87 -3.47
C ASP A 312 4.41 -20.40 -2.21
N ALA A 313 3.76 -20.34 -1.05
CA ALA A 313 4.24 -20.94 0.20
C ALA A 313 4.00 -22.45 0.24
N ALA A 314 2.95 -22.94 -0.43
CA ALA A 314 2.54 -24.34 -0.49
C ALA A 314 2.61 -25.07 0.88
N PRO A 315 1.99 -24.51 1.95
CA PRO A 315 2.12 -25.03 3.31
C PRO A 315 1.62 -26.47 3.42
N GLN A 316 2.37 -27.29 4.15
CA GLN A 316 2.05 -28.70 4.40
C GLN A 316 1.57 -28.90 5.84
N PRO A 317 0.68 -29.89 6.08
CA PRO A 317 0.27 -30.25 7.44
C PRO A 317 1.46 -30.54 8.34
N GLY A 318 1.46 -29.98 9.54
CA GLY A 318 2.54 -30.18 10.52
C GLY A 318 3.74 -29.25 10.38
N GLN A 319 3.76 -28.33 9.41
CA GLN A 319 4.84 -27.35 9.28
C GLN A 319 4.77 -26.23 10.33
N VAL A 320 5.92 -25.64 10.61
CA VAL A 320 6.06 -24.39 11.34
C VAL A 320 6.31 -23.25 10.37
N VAL A 321 5.44 -22.24 10.40
CA VAL A 321 5.52 -21.09 9.51
C VAL A 321 5.54 -19.81 10.33
N ALA A 322 6.31 -18.81 9.91
CA ALA A 322 6.25 -17.48 10.48
C ALA A 322 5.61 -16.51 9.48
N ASP A 323 4.53 -15.85 9.90
CA ASP A 323 3.96 -14.68 9.23
C ASP A 323 4.53 -13.42 9.90
N LEU A 324 5.45 -12.75 9.21
CA LEU A 324 6.15 -11.58 9.72
C LEU A 324 5.50 -10.32 9.18
N TYR A 325 5.35 -9.30 10.05
CA TYR A 325 4.57 -8.10 9.76
C TYR A 325 3.10 -8.45 9.48
N ALA A 326 2.58 -9.41 10.25
CA ALA A 326 1.30 -10.08 10.02
C ALA A 326 0.08 -9.16 10.09
N GLY A 327 0.22 -7.93 10.61
CA GLY A 327 -0.87 -7.01 10.78
C GLY A 327 -2.00 -7.60 11.64
N VAL A 328 -3.18 -7.73 11.05
CA VAL A 328 -4.38 -8.31 11.69
C VAL A 328 -4.48 -9.84 11.53
N GLY A 329 -3.43 -10.48 11.03
CA GLY A 329 -3.33 -11.93 10.84
C GLY A 329 -3.94 -12.44 9.53
N LEU A 330 -3.85 -11.64 8.44
CA LEU A 330 -4.46 -12.00 7.15
C LEU A 330 -3.90 -13.33 6.63
N PHE A 331 -2.59 -13.44 6.42
CA PHE A 331 -1.99 -14.68 5.94
C PHE A 331 -1.97 -15.75 7.03
N THR A 332 -1.66 -15.38 8.28
CA THR A 332 -1.72 -16.27 9.46
C THR A 332 -2.98 -17.14 9.46
N ALA A 333 -4.16 -16.54 9.24
CA ALA A 333 -5.42 -17.27 9.31
C ALA A 333 -5.52 -18.42 8.30
N PHE A 334 -5.07 -18.22 7.06
CA PHE A 334 -5.14 -19.25 6.02
C PHE A 334 -3.98 -20.24 6.11
N LEU A 335 -2.80 -19.78 6.48
CA LEU A 335 -1.64 -20.64 6.74
C LEU A 335 -1.93 -21.60 7.90
N ALA A 336 -2.56 -21.12 8.98
CA ALA A 336 -2.94 -21.93 10.13
C ALA A 336 -3.90 -23.07 9.75
N GLU A 337 -4.93 -22.77 8.95
CA GLU A 337 -5.87 -23.78 8.45
C GLU A 337 -5.14 -24.86 7.63
N ALA A 338 -4.18 -24.46 6.79
CA ALA A 338 -3.44 -25.39 5.92
C ALA A 338 -2.42 -26.26 6.66
N VAL A 339 -1.67 -25.72 7.63
CA VAL A 339 -0.74 -26.53 8.44
C VAL A 339 -1.47 -27.42 9.46
N GLY A 340 -2.72 -27.09 9.77
CA GLY A 340 -3.58 -27.86 10.67
C GLY A 340 -3.09 -27.90 12.13
N PRO A 341 -3.73 -28.72 12.98
CA PRO A 341 -3.49 -28.72 14.43
C PRO A 341 -2.13 -29.27 14.86
N GLY A 342 -1.41 -29.97 13.97
CA GLY A 342 -0.02 -30.40 14.21
C GLY A 342 1.03 -29.39 13.75
N GLY A 343 0.61 -28.36 13.02
CA GLY A 343 1.47 -27.26 12.60
C GLY A 343 1.55 -26.17 13.65
N HIS A 344 2.32 -25.12 13.34
CA HIS A 344 2.41 -23.95 14.19
C HIS A 344 2.63 -22.69 13.34
N ILE A 345 1.92 -21.60 13.64
CA ILE A 345 2.11 -20.31 12.98
C ILE A 345 2.55 -19.25 13.98
N LEU A 346 3.71 -18.64 13.74
CA LEU A 346 4.18 -17.46 14.47
C LEU A 346 3.70 -16.20 13.75
N SER A 347 2.70 -15.52 14.30
CA SER A 347 2.13 -14.27 13.77
C SER A 347 2.78 -13.06 14.44
N VAL A 348 3.74 -12.42 13.78
CA VAL A 348 4.56 -11.35 14.38
C VAL A 348 4.14 -9.97 13.87
N GLU A 349 3.72 -9.09 14.78
CA GLU A 349 3.27 -7.73 14.45
C GLU A 349 3.73 -6.70 15.49
N VAL A 350 4.23 -5.55 15.05
CA VAL A 350 4.75 -4.52 15.96
C VAL A 350 3.65 -3.64 16.54
N ALA A 351 2.59 -3.35 15.78
CA ALA A 351 1.53 -2.44 16.11
C ALA A 351 0.54 -3.08 17.10
N PRO A 352 0.43 -2.55 18.34
CA PRO A 352 -0.40 -3.20 19.37
C PRO A 352 -1.90 -3.26 19.03
N HIS A 353 -2.41 -2.37 18.18
CA HIS A 353 -3.81 -2.42 17.75
C HIS A 353 -4.06 -3.53 16.74
N ALA A 354 -3.14 -3.71 15.78
CA ALA A 354 -3.21 -4.78 14.80
C ALA A 354 -3.07 -6.16 15.48
N SER A 355 -2.12 -6.32 16.42
CA SER A 355 -2.00 -7.57 17.20
C SER A 355 -3.25 -7.89 18.04
N ARG A 356 -3.97 -6.89 18.56
CA ARG A 356 -5.24 -7.12 19.26
C ARG A 356 -6.35 -7.60 18.33
N ASP A 357 -6.41 -7.05 17.12
CA ASP A 357 -7.33 -7.52 16.10
C ASP A 357 -6.94 -8.94 15.63
N ALA A 358 -5.64 -9.22 15.45
CA ALA A 358 -5.14 -10.57 15.15
C ALA A 358 -5.56 -11.59 16.21
N LEU A 359 -5.38 -11.29 17.51
CA LEU A 359 -5.85 -12.15 18.60
C LEU A 359 -7.36 -12.43 18.53
N ARG A 360 -8.16 -11.49 18.03
CA ARG A 360 -9.61 -11.68 17.83
C ARG A 360 -9.89 -12.53 16.58
N ASN A 361 -9.19 -12.29 15.49
CA ASN A 361 -9.38 -12.94 14.20
C ASN A 361 -8.88 -14.39 14.18
N LEU A 362 -7.94 -14.72 15.07
CA LEU A 362 -7.27 -16.03 15.14
C LEU A 362 -7.70 -16.85 16.37
N HIS A 363 -8.69 -16.37 17.14
CA HIS A 363 -9.06 -16.98 18.43
C HIS A 363 -9.52 -18.45 18.33
N ASP A 364 -9.99 -18.88 17.16
CA ASP A 364 -10.45 -20.22 16.84
C ASP A 364 -9.35 -21.12 16.23
N LEU A 365 -8.13 -20.59 16.08
CA LEU A 365 -6.96 -21.27 15.52
C LEU A 365 -5.88 -21.46 16.60
N PRO A 366 -5.96 -22.54 17.41
CA PRO A 366 -5.04 -22.75 18.53
C PRO A 366 -3.57 -22.92 18.13
N GLN A 367 -3.30 -23.26 16.87
CA GLN A 367 -1.96 -23.39 16.30
C GLN A 367 -1.32 -22.04 15.91
N ALA A 368 -2.02 -20.91 16.04
CA ALA A 368 -1.50 -19.59 15.71
C ALA A 368 -1.14 -18.78 16.97
N THR A 369 0.15 -18.53 17.20
CA THR A 369 0.62 -17.66 18.28
C THR A 369 0.84 -16.23 17.77
N VAL A 370 0.18 -15.26 18.40
CA VAL A 370 0.36 -13.82 18.09
C VAL A 370 1.43 -13.22 19.00
N LEU A 371 2.50 -12.72 18.39
CA LEU A 371 3.61 -12.05 19.09
C LEU A 371 3.64 -10.56 18.76
N ASN A 372 3.40 -9.71 19.76
CA ASN A 372 3.50 -8.27 19.60
C ASN A 372 4.94 -7.79 19.83
N GLY A 373 5.64 -7.39 18.77
CA GLY A 373 6.99 -6.84 18.88
C GLY A 373 7.68 -6.59 17.56
N PRO A 374 8.85 -5.91 17.56
CA PRO A 374 9.67 -5.76 16.36
C PRO A 374 10.11 -7.12 15.84
N THR A 375 9.89 -7.37 14.54
CA THR A 375 10.22 -8.63 13.86
C THR A 375 11.64 -9.09 14.15
N ASP A 376 12.61 -8.19 14.03
CA ASP A 376 14.00 -8.53 14.27
C ASP A 376 14.18 -9.04 15.70
N ARG A 377 13.64 -8.34 16.71
CA ARG A 377 13.76 -8.76 18.12
C ARG A 377 13.12 -10.11 18.38
N VAL A 378 11.94 -10.37 17.83
CA VAL A 378 11.24 -11.65 18.00
C VAL A 378 12.08 -12.80 17.42
N LEU A 379 12.54 -12.68 16.16
CA LEU A 379 13.41 -13.69 15.56
C LEU A 379 14.73 -13.86 16.32
N GLY A 380 15.25 -12.79 16.92
CA GLY A 380 16.45 -12.84 17.75
C GLY A 380 16.26 -13.66 19.03
N ASN A 381 15.07 -13.62 19.62
CA ASN A 381 14.74 -14.45 20.77
C ASN A 381 14.62 -15.93 20.37
N LEU A 382 13.99 -16.22 19.23
CA LEU A 382 13.91 -17.60 18.69
C LEU A 382 15.30 -18.23 18.50
N LEU A 383 16.25 -17.46 17.98
CA LEU A 383 17.63 -17.91 17.80
C LEU A 383 18.37 -18.11 19.14
N ALA A 384 17.99 -17.38 20.18
CA ALA A 384 18.63 -17.46 21.49
C ALA A 384 18.09 -18.62 22.33
N ASP A 385 16.82 -18.98 22.16
CA ASP A 385 16.13 -20.03 22.91
C ASP A 385 15.14 -20.78 22.00
N PRO A 386 15.63 -21.71 21.14
CA PRO A 386 14.78 -22.45 20.22
C PRO A 386 13.87 -23.47 20.93
N ASP A 387 14.21 -23.86 22.16
CA ASP A 387 13.49 -24.85 22.95
C ASP A 387 12.32 -24.23 23.74
N ALA A 388 12.20 -22.90 23.78
CA ALA A 388 11.06 -22.22 24.37
C ALA A 388 9.74 -22.72 23.75
N GLU A 389 8.72 -22.88 24.59
CA GLU A 389 7.42 -23.38 24.19
C GLU A 389 6.74 -22.44 23.18
N GLU A 390 5.95 -23.01 22.28
CA GLU A 390 5.20 -22.29 21.24
C GLU A 390 4.26 -21.22 21.82
N GLN A 391 3.74 -21.44 23.03
CA GLN A 391 2.85 -20.53 23.75
C GLN A 391 3.58 -19.28 24.29
N ASP A 392 4.88 -19.42 24.56
CA ASP A 392 5.76 -18.34 24.97
C ASP A 392 6.45 -17.68 23.76
N GLY A 393 6.07 -18.09 22.55
CA GLY A 393 6.58 -17.58 21.29
C GLY A 393 7.92 -18.18 20.87
N GLY A 394 8.25 -19.40 21.33
CA GLY A 394 9.37 -20.20 20.84
C GLY A 394 8.97 -21.21 19.76
N LEU A 395 9.85 -22.18 19.47
CA LEU A 395 9.62 -23.22 18.44
C LEU A 395 9.48 -24.63 19.05
N ALA A 396 9.54 -24.78 20.37
CA ALA A 396 9.53 -26.08 21.07
C ALA A 396 10.54 -27.08 20.47
N GLY A 397 11.73 -26.61 20.09
CA GLY A 397 12.79 -27.42 19.48
C GLY A 397 12.54 -27.80 18.02
N ARG A 398 11.45 -27.34 17.39
CA ARG A 398 11.15 -27.54 15.97
C ARG A 398 11.91 -26.53 15.10
N THR A 399 12.04 -26.85 13.82
CA THR A 399 12.62 -25.96 12.82
C THR A 399 11.54 -25.12 12.15
N LEU A 400 11.90 -23.89 11.78
CA LEU A 400 11.04 -23.03 10.98
C LEU A 400 11.12 -23.46 9.50
N ASP A 401 10.01 -23.91 8.93
CA ASP A 401 9.99 -24.45 7.55
C ASP A 401 9.84 -23.32 6.51
N THR A 402 8.93 -22.38 6.78
CA THR A 402 8.59 -21.30 5.84
C THR A 402 8.49 -19.96 6.55
N VAL A 403 8.92 -18.89 5.87
CA VAL A 403 8.68 -17.51 6.27
C VAL A 403 7.83 -16.83 5.21
N VAL A 404 6.70 -16.27 5.60
CA VAL A 404 5.93 -15.29 4.83
C VAL A 404 6.20 -13.92 5.44
N LEU A 405 6.44 -12.90 4.62
CA LEU A 405 6.63 -11.54 5.10
C LEU A 405 6.03 -10.48 4.18
N ASP A 406 5.31 -9.52 4.77
CA ASP A 406 4.76 -8.34 4.10
C ASP A 406 5.22 -7.05 4.80
N PRO A 407 6.52 -6.69 4.69
CA PRO A 407 7.07 -5.56 5.40
C PRO A 407 6.58 -4.21 4.87
N PRO A 408 6.70 -3.12 5.65
CA PRO A 408 6.41 -1.77 5.15
C PRO A 408 7.31 -1.39 3.97
N ARG A 409 6.98 -0.29 3.27
CA ARG A 409 7.76 0.27 2.13
C ARG A 409 9.26 0.46 2.36
N ALA A 410 9.73 0.46 3.61
CA ALA A 410 11.14 0.52 3.93
C ALA A 410 11.88 -0.81 3.71
N GLY A 411 11.16 -1.93 3.54
CA GLY A 411 11.63 -3.31 3.55
C GLY A 411 11.71 -3.90 4.96
N ALA A 412 12.02 -5.20 5.05
CA ALA A 412 12.20 -5.93 6.30
C ALA A 412 13.41 -5.42 7.10
N GLY A 413 14.43 -4.97 6.38
CA GLY A 413 15.64 -4.40 6.96
C GLY A 413 16.69 -5.45 7.35
N ARG A 414 17.95 -5.01 7.39
CA ARG A 414 19.12 -5.90 7.42
C ARG A 414 19.11 -6.91 8.58
N ARG A 415 18.80 -6.47 9.79
CA ARG A 415 18.80 -7.34 10.98
C ARG A 415 17.73 -8.43 10.91
N ALA A 416 16.54 -8.11 10.38
CA ALA A 416 15.49 -9.09 10.21
C ALA A 416 15.91 -10.13 9.16
N VAL A 417 16.44 -9.69 8.01
CA VAL A 417 16.92 -10.59 6.96
C VAL A 417 18.06 -11.49 7.43
N GLU A 418 19.06 -10.96 8.14
CA GLU A 418 20.15 -11.76 8.72
C GLU A 418 19.63 -12.84 9.70
N ARG A 419 18.57 -12.54 10.45
CA ARG A 419 17.93 -13.51 11.35
C ARG A 419 17.09 -14.56 10.62
N ILE A 420 16.39 -14.17 9.55
CA ILE A 420 15.71 -15.13 8.65
C ILE A 420 16.74 -16.12 8.09
N ILE A 421 17.88 -15.62 7.59
CA ILE A 421 18.96 -16.47 7.07
C ILE A 421 19.49 -17.42 8.15
N ALA A 422 19.66 -16.95 9.39
CA ALA A 422 20.15 -17.76 10.50
C ALA A 422 19.15 -18.85 10.95
N LEU A 423 17.84 -18.56 10.91
CA LEU A 423 16.78 -19.54 11.15
C LEU A 423 16.65 -20.55 10.01
N ALA A 424 17.17 -20.18 8.84
CA ALA A 424 17.38 -21.04 7.68
C ALA A 424 16.14 -21.81 7.18
N PRO A 425 14.94 -21.16 7.07
CA PRO A 425 13.76 -21.80 6.49
C PRO A 425 14.02 -22.29 5.06
N GLU A 426 13.32 -23.33 4.64
CA GLU A 426 13.42 -23.86 3.28
C GLU A 426 12.88 -22.84 2.26
N THR A 427 11.76 -22.21 2.59
CA THR A 427 11.04 -21.28 1.72
C THR A 427 10.85 -19.90 2.38
N VAL A 428 11.04 -18.85 1.60
CA VAL A 428 10.69 -17.46 1.96
C VAL A 428 9.77 -16.88 0.90
N VAL A 429 8.56 -16.46 1.29
CA VAL A 429 7.60 -15.77 0.42
C VAL A 429 7.53 -14.30 0.83
N TYR A 430 8.11 -13.43 0.01
CA TYR A 430 8.22 -12.01 0.26
C TYR A 430 7.15 -11.25 -0.54
N VAL A 431 6.19 -10.64 0.16
CA VAL A 431 5.19 -9.71 -0.37
C VAL A 431 5.74 -8.29 -0.29
N SER A 432 5.63 -7.50 -1.35
CA SER A 432 6.17 -6.12 -1.34
C SER A 432 5.49 -5.17 -2.31
N CYS A 433 5.16 -3.99 -1.79
CA CYS A 433 4.69 -2.83 -2.55
C CYS A 433 5.81 -1.88 -3.04
N ASP A 434 7.09 -2.15 -2.71
CA ASP A 434 8.23 -1.31 -3.12
C ASP A 434 9.39 -2.16 -3.67
N PRO A 435 9.61 -2.18 -5.01
CA PRO A 435 10.61 -3.03 -5.64
C PRO A 435 12.05 -2.68 -5.25
N ALA A 436 12.32 -1.44 -4.82
CA ALA A 436 13.68 -1.00 -4.48
C ALA A 436 14.15 -1.56 -3.12
N SER A 437 13.28 -1.48 -2.10
CA SER A 437 13.53 -2.07 -0.79
C SER A 437 13.50 -3.60 -0.87
N LEU A 438 12.58 -4.19 -1.64
CA LEU A 438 12.58 -5.61 -1.96
C LEU A 438 13.93 -6.04 -2.55
N ALA A 439 14.37 -5.42 -3.65
CA ALA A 439 15.63 -5.79 -4.31
C ALA A 439 16.84 -5.71 -3.38
N ARG A 440 16.90 -4.71 -2.50
CA ARG A 440 17.95 -4.60 -1.48
C ARG A 440 17.92 -5.79 -0.51
N ASP A 441 16.74 -6.17 -0.05
CA ASP A 441 16.57 -7.27 0.91
C ASP A 441 16.83 -8.63 0.26
N LEU A 442 16.38 -8.84 -0.99
CA LEU A 442 16.71 -10.02 -1.81
C LEU A 442 18.22 -10.17 -2.01
N ALA A 443 18.96 -9.06 -2.19
CA ALA A 443 20.42 -9.10 -2.30
C ALA A 443 21.12 -9.57 -1.00
N TRP A 444 20.48 -9.39 0.16
CA TRP A 444 20.98 -9.96 1.42
C TRP A 444 20.63 -11.44 1.54
N LEU A 445 19.39 -11.83 1.21
CA LEU A 445 18.96 -13.24 1.16
C LEU A 445 19.82 -14.07 0.19
N ALA A 446 20.10 -13.55 -1.00
CA ALA A 446 20.95 -14.20 -2.00
C ALA A 446 22.37 -14.49 -1.49
N ARG A 447 22.96 -13.51 -0.78
CA ARG A 447 24.26 -13.71 -0.10
C ARG A 447 24.19 -14.72 1.06
N GLY A 448 23.00 -14.92 1.61
CA GLY A 448 22.70 -15.92 2.65
C GLY A 448 22.37 -17.31 2.12
N GLY A 449 22.48 -17.57 0.81
CA GLY A 449 22.20 -18.88 0.22
C GLY A 449 20.73 -19.11 -0.13
N TYR A 450 20.03 -18.07 -0.56
CA TYR A 450 18.68 -18.17 -1.12
C TYR A 450 18.67 -17.80 -2.60
N GLU A 451 17.85 -18.48 -3.40
CA GLU A 451 17.66 -18.16 -4.81
C GLU A 451 16.21 -17.78 -5.05
N VAL A 452 15.97 -16.75 -5.88
CA VAL A 452 14.62 -16.40 -6.33
C VAL A 452 14.16 -17.44 -7.36
N THR A 453 13.13 -18.20 -7.03
CA THR A 453 12.60 -19.26 -7.90
C THR A 453 11.34 -18.83 -8.66
N ARG A 454 10.59 -17.88 -8.11
CA ARG A 454 9.37 -17.34 -8.73
C ARG A 454 9.18 -15.88 -8.35
N ALA A 455 8.61 -15.11 -9.28
CA ALA A 455 8.18 -13.74 -9.02
C ALA A 455 6.82 -13.48 -9.68
N ARG A 456 5.98 -12.72 -9.00
CA ARG A 456 4.70 -12.20 -9.49
C ARG A 456 4.64 -10.71 -9.28
N VAL A 457 4.10 -9.99 -10.25
CA VAL A 457 3.72 -8.58 -10.13
C VAL A 457 2.22 -8.49 -10.26
N ILE A 458 1.57 -8.02 -9.20
CA ILE A 458 0.12 -7.97 -9.09
C ILE A 458 -0.32 -6.51 -9.19
N ASP A 459 -1.19 -6.21 -10.14
CA ASP A 459 -1.79 -4.90 -10.28
C ASP A 459 -2.96 -4.72 -9.30
N LEU A 460 -2.63 -4.35 -8.06
CA LEU A 460 -3.59 -3.98 -7.01
C LEU A 460 -3.98 -2.50 -7.05
N TYR A 461 -3.30 -1.69 -7.88
CA TYR A 461 -3.48 -0.24 -7.91
C TYR A 461 -3.55 0.29 -9.35
N PRO A 462 -4.54 -0.15 -10.16
CA PRO A 462 -4.73 0.40 -11.50
C PRO A 462 -4.83 1.93 -11.49
N ASP A 463 -4.39 2.56 -12.57
CA ASP A 463 -4.22 4.00 -12.74
C ASP A 463 -3.18 4.67 -11.84
N THR A 464 -2.47 3.91 -11.01
CA THR A 464 -1.32 4.41 -10.25
C THR A 464 -0.04 3.71 -10.70
N HIS A 465 1.10 4.27 -10.32
CA HIS A 465 2.40 3.66 -10.54
C HIS A 465 2.75 2.56 -9.51
N HIS A 466 1.96 2.43 -8.44
CA HIS A 466 2.19 1.42 -7.43
C HIS A 466 1.98 0.02 -8.00
N LEU A 467 2.83 -0.91 -7.60
CA LEU A 467 2.74 -2.32 -7.91
C LEU A 467 2.87 -3.10 -6.60
N GLU A 468 2.21 -4.24 -6.55
CA GLU A 468 2.43 -5.24 -5.51
C GLU A 468 3.21 -6.40 -6.12
N SER A 469 3.99 -7.12 -5.32
CA SER A 469 4.73 -8.28 -5.79
C SER A 469 4.75 -9.38 -4.75
N VAL A 470 4.82 -10.63 -5.22
CA VAL A 470 5.07 -11.82 -4.41
C VAL A 470 6.30 -12.50 -5.00
N THR A 471 7.36 -12.66 -4.20
CA THR A 471 8.64 -13.23 -4.64
C THR A 471 8.99 -14.43 -3.77
N VAL A 472 9.20 -15.58 -4.39
CA VAL A 472 9.55 -16.81 -3.70
C VAL A 472 11.05 -17.00 -3.75
N LEU A 473 11.63 -17.31 -2.60
CA LEU A 473 13.00 -17.74 -2.49
C LEU A 473 13.07 -19.11 -1.84
N THR A 474 13.93 -19.97 -2.37
CA THR A 474 14.26 -21.26 -1.75
C THR A 474 15.72 -21.29 -1.36
N ARG A 475 16.01 -21.98 -0.27
CA ARG A 475 17.40 -22.17 0.18
C ARG A 475 18.16 -23.02 -0.85
N THR A 476 19.28 -22.52 -1.35
CA THR A 476 20.18 -23.31 -2.20
C THR A 476 20.86 -24.36 -1.33
N ALA A 477 20.84 -25.63 -1.76
CA ALA A 477 21.60 -26.68 -1.10
C ALA A 477 23.08 -26.25 -1.00
N PRO A 478 23.77 -26.49 0.13
CA PRO A 478 25.20 -26.18 0.22
C PRO A 478 25.93 -26.90 -0.91
N ALA A 479 26.82 -26.18 -1.61
CA ALA A 479 27.68 -26.79 -2.61
C ALA A 479 28.49 -27.90 -1.91
N VAL A 480 28.27 -29.14 -2.35
CA VAL A 480 28.89 -30.37 -1.82
C VAL A 480 30.39 -30.38 -2.10
#